data_AF-A0A7S4U6M6-F1
#
_entry.id   AF-A0A7S4U6M6-F1
#
_cell.length_a   1.000
_cell.length_b   1.000
_cell.length_c   1.000
_cell.angle_alpha   90.00
_cell.angle_beta   90.00
_cell.angle_gamma   90.00
#
_symmetry.space_group_name_H-M   'P 1'
#
loop_
_entity.id
_entity.type
_entity.pdbx_description
1 polymer ?
#
loop_
_entity_poly.entity_id
_entity_poly.type
_entity_poly.pdbx_seq_one_letter_code
_entity_poly.pdbx_strand_id
1 'polypeptide(L)'
;KNPSMDSGYVPEVRVDVNQRISKQDKKLYGDLAKELGASKKAQEKPKMTKQEEAVFKAKLAEEAEVRERVQEAVVRVRTALNVLKALCDGNKQGAHAYLADLSCICSLSFSPLLSDMIVDVIYSLTSTCERSFPLLIAEALYAIHCGSLRDDYDRRNIARGAINAVHGNVQMMGLLSAASFSLFFPLLRYVILNPAVGMEAVEAAVEMVGRHYRDEDLPRSAIVGVMVEVMSQNARLRKSASEILHRNCSFLAPDDIGELLDGCLATFPAVRVTCLEGLRRVQGLPGPEPHPALLSTLFLLQHDEDATVASMASEIASSCNLKTDTLEPEQLTKLLAHPHENARKAAGDCLSTLIKQSPGLASDLVAQLK
;
A
#
# COMPACT_ATOMS: atom_id res chain seq x y z
N LYS A 1 42.87 -12.91 -9.32
CA LYS A 1 42.35 -14.22 -9.77
C LYS A 1 40.95 -14.37 -9.21
N ASN A 2 39.93 -14.08 -10.02
CA ASN A 2 38.51 -14.26 -9.65
C ASN A 2 38.17 -15.75 -9.61
N PRO A 3 37.41 -16.23 -8.61
CA PRO A 3 36.55 -17.39 -8.77
C PRO A 3 35.14 -16.92 -9.13
N SER A 4 34.64 -17.45 -10.24
CA SER A 4 33.26 -17.35 -10.71
C SER A 4 32.29 -17.92 -9.67
N MET A 5 31.36 -17.11 -9.17
CA MET A 5 30.17 -17.57 -8.48
C MET A 5 29.06 -17.71 -9.51
N ASP A 6 28.90 -18.95 -9.99
CA ASP A 6 27.77 -19.42 -10.78
C ASP A 6 26.57 -19.58 -9.82
N SER A 7 25.69 -18.57 -9.78
CA SER A 7 24.43 -18.62 -9.03
C SER A 7 23.29 -18.96 -9.99
N GLY A 8 23.34 -20.16 -10.54
CA GLY A 8 22.16 -20.84 -11.09
C GLY A 8 21.37 -21.47 -9.95
N TYR A 9 20.55 -20.69 -9.25
CA TYR A 9 19.62 -21.24 -8.27
C TYR A 9 18.51 -22.01 -8.99
N VAL A 10 18.60 -23.34 -8.94
CA VAL A 10 17.48 -24.27 -9.17
C VAL A 10 17.06 -24.76 -7.79
N PRO A 11 15.78 -24.67 -7.39
CA PRO A 11 15.35 -25.17 -6.09
C PRO A 11 15.64 -26.67 -5.98
N GLU A 12 16.54 -27.04 -5.07
CA GLU A 12 16.68 -28.43 -4.65
C GLU A 12 15.43 -28.81 -3.88
N VAL A 13 14.52 -29.54 -4.53
CA VAL A 13 13.47 -30.28 -3.85
C VAL A 13 14.16 -31.30 -2.95
N ARG A 14 14.25 -31.01 -1.65
CA ARG A 14 14.63 -31.99 -0.64
C ARG A 14 13.50 -33.02 -0.57
N VAL A 15 13.66 -34.11 -1.31
CA VAL A 15 12.83 -35.30 -1.17
C VAL A 15 13.40 -36.09 0.01
N ASP A 16 12.63 -36.21 1.09
CA ASP A 16 12.93 -37.14 2.18
C ASP A 16 13.15 -38.55 1.63
N VAL A 17 14.35 -39.10 1.88
CA VAL A 17 14.93 -40.28 1.21
C VAL A 17 14.26 -41.61 1.58
N ASN A 18 13.09 -41.63 2.24
CA ASN A 18 12.48 -42.86 2.74
C ASN A 18 11.02 -43.11 2.32
N GLN A 19 10.58 -42.61 1.17
CA GLN A 19 9.31 -43.04 0.58
C GLN A 19 9.51 -44.10 -0.50
N ARG A 20 9.01 -45.33 -0.24
CA ARG A 20 8.93 -46.41 -1.23
C ARG A 20 7.93 -46.00 -2.33
N ILE A 21 8.45 -45.45 -3.42
CA ILE A 21 7.70 -45.12 -4.64
C ILE A 21 6.85 -46.33 -5.08
N SER A 22 5.55 -46.13 -5.26
CA SER A 22 4.61 -47.21 -5.60
C SER A 22 4.87 -47.74 -7.02
N LYS A 23 4.41 -48.96 -7.32
CA LYS A 23 4.53 -49.53 -8.68
C LYS A 23 3.79 -48.68 -9.73
N GLN A 24 2.76 -47.93 -9.33
CA GLN A 24 2.02 -47.03 -10.22
C GLN A 24 2.81 -45.77 -10.52
N ASP A 25 3.52 -45.20 -9.54
CA ASP A 25 4.35 -44.01 -9.74
C ASP A 25 5.54 -44.32 -10.64
N LYS A 26 6.18 -45.49 -10.51
CA LYS A 26 7.25 -45.93 -11.43
C LYS A 26 6.76 -46.06 -12.87
N LYS A 27 5.49 -46.43 -13.06
CA LYS A 27 4.89 -46.50 -14.40
C LYS A 27 4.59 -45.10 -14.94
N LEU A 28 4.07 -44.21 -14.10
CA LEU A 28 3.84 -42.80 -14.45
C LEU A 28 5.14 -42.09 -14.83
N TYR A 29 6.22 -42.22 -14.06
CA TYR A 29 7.54 -41.66 -14.39
C TYR A 29 8.15 -42.32 -15.63
N GLY A 30 7.91 -43.61 -15.85
CA GLY A 30 8.38 -44.33 -17.03
C GLY A 30 7.66 -43.93 -18.32
N ASP A 31 6.36 -43.64 -18.23
CA ASP A 31 5.55 -43.18 -19.36
C ASP A 31 5.80 -41.67 -19.63
N LEU A 32 6.00 -40.86 -18.59
CA LEU A 32 6.43 -39.46 -18.71
C LEU A 32 7.83 -39.35 -19.33
N ALA A 33 8.76 -40.25 -18.99
CA ALA A 33 10.09 -40.31 -19.62
C ALA A 33 10.03 -40.75 -21.10
N LYS A 34 8.99 -41.50 -21.49
CA LYS A 34 8.74 -41.85 -22.90
C LYS A 34 8.10 -40.70 -23.68
N GLU A 35 7.16 -39.96 -23.07
CA GLU A 35 6.58 -38.74 -23.67
C GLU A 35 7.62 -37.62 -23.80
N LEU A 36 8.52 -37.48 -22.81
CA LEU A 36 9.64 -36.53 -22.84
C LEU A 36 10.83 -37.00 -23.72
N GLY A 37 10.66 -38.09 -24.48
CA GLY A 37 11.62 -38.47 -25.51
C GLY A 37 12.96 -38.99 -25.00
N ALA A 38 13.06 -39.47 -23.76
CA ALA A 38 14.30 -40.04 -23.19
C ALA A 38 14.56 -41.49 -23.67
N SER A 39 14.28 -41.78 -24.95
CA SER A 39 14.83 -42.96 -25.61
C SER A 39 16.26 -42.61 -26.04
N LYS A 40 17.22 -43.45 -25.62
CA LYS A 40 18.67 -43.33 -25.83
C LYS A 40 19.07 -43.37 -27.32
N LYS A 41 18.67 -42.36 -28.08
CA LYS A 41 19.38 -41.86 -29.25
C LYS A 41 19.94 -40.52 -28.82
N ALA A 42 21.23 -40.30 -29.05
CA ALA A 42 21.86 -39.01 -28.83
C ALA A 42 21.04 -37.93 -29.54
N GLN A 43 20.20 -37.21 -28.79
CA GLN A 43 19.62 -35.97 -29.24
C GLN A 43 20.79 -35.01 -29.34
N GLU A 44 21.32 -34.86 -30.55
CA GLU A 44 22.05 -33.66 -30.90
C GLU A 44 21.22 -32.49 -30.38
N LYS A 45 21.81 -31.70 -29.46
CA LYS A 45 21.25 -30.40 -29.10
C LYS A 45 20.84 -29.73 -30.43
N PRO A 46 19.59 -29.26 -30.59
CA PRO A 46 19.22 -28.53 -31.79
C PRO A 46 20.31 -27.48 -32.01
N LYS A 47 21.07 -27.60 -33.10
CA LYS A 47 22.08 -26.61 -33.44
C LYS A 47 21.30 -25.33 -33.68
N MET A 48 21.32 -24.43 -32.70
CA MET A 48 20.81 -23.08 -32.88
C MET A 48 21.46 -22.55 -34.14
N THR A 49 20.63 -22.04 -35.04
CA THR A 49 21.13 -21.36 -36.23
C THR A 49 22.04 -20.21 -35.77
N LYS A 50 23.04 -19.81 -36.58
CA LYS A 50 23.97 -18.71 -36.22
C LYS A 50 23.23 -17.41 -35.83
N GLN A 51 22.02 -17.21 -36.34
CA GLN A 51 21.14 -16.10 -35.96
C GLN A 51 20.54 -16.27 -34.56
N GLU A 52 20.06 -17.47 -34.19
CA GLU A 52 19.56 -17.76 -32.84
C GLU A 52 20.69 -17.67 -31.79
N GLU A 53 21.92 -18.12 -32.11
CA GLU A 53 23.09 -17.96 -31.22
C GLU A 53 23.45 -16.50 -30.98
N ALA A 54 23.35 -15.65 -32.01
CA ALA A 54 23.58 -14.22 -31.89
C ALA A 54 22.50 -13.54 -31.04
N VAL A 55 21.22 -13.87 -31.26
CA VAL A 55 20.09 -13.34 -30.47
C VAL A 55 20.16 -13.80 -29.02
N PHE A 56 20.51 -15.06 -28.76
CA PHE A 56 20.68 -15.59 -27.41
C PHE A 56 21.84 -14.91 -26.67
N LYS A 57 23.00 -14.73 -27.33
CA LYS A 57 24.14 -13.99 -26.75
C LYS A 57 23.81 -12.52 -26.49
N ALA A 58 23.07 -11.87 -27.39
CA ALA A 58 22.61 -10.50 -27.20
C ALA A 58 21.67 -10.39 -25.97
N LYS A 59 20.71 -11.30 -25.83
CA LYS A 59 19.84 -11.37 -24.65
C LYS A 59 20.61 -11.65 -23.36
N LEU A 60 21.64 -12.51 -23.41
CA LEU A 60 22.47 -12.82 -22.25
C LEU A 60 23.33 -11.61 -21.83
N ALA A 61 23.77 -10.80 -22.79
CA ALA A 61 24.49 -9.56 -22.53
C ALA A 61 23.57 -8.49 -21.93
N GLU A 62 22.35 -8.32 -22.46
CA GLU A 62 21.34 -7.42 -21.91
C GLU A 62 20.95 -7.84 -20.48
N GLU A 63 20.75 -9.14 -20.24
CA GLU A 63 20.47 -9.65 -18.90
C GLU A 63 21.64 -9.44 -17.94
N ALA A 64 22.89 -9.57 -18.42
CA ALA A 64 24.07 -9.28 -17.61
C ALA A 64 24.14 -7.81 -17.19
N GLU A 65 23.83 -6.87 -18.10
CA GLU A 65 23.77 -5.43 -17.81
C GLU A 65 22.66 -5.12 -16.79
N VAL A 66 21.48 -5.75 -16.91
CA VAL A 66 20.41 -5.61 -15.92
C VAL A 66 20.85 -6.17 -14.56
N ARG A 67 21.48 -7.35 -14.52
CA ARG A 67 21.98 -7.94 -13.27
C ARG A 67 23.02 -7.06 -12.59
N GLU A 68 23.91 -6.44 -13.35
CA GLU A 68 24.90 -5.50 -12.83
C GLU A 68 24.22 -4.28 -12.19
N ARG A 69 23.27 -3.65 -12.90
CA ARG A 69 22.50 -2.51 -12.37
C ARG A 69 21.71 -2.87 -11.11
N VAL A 70 21.07 -4.05 -11.09
CA VAL A 70 20.37 -4.55 -9.91
C VAL A 70 21.34 -4.78 -8.75
N GLN A 71 22.50 -5.38 -9.01
CA GLN A 71 23.50 -5.63 -7.98
C GLN A 71 24.04 -4.33 -7.38
N GLU A 72 24.30 -3.31 -8.20
CA GLU A 72 24.67 -1.99 -7.71
C GLU A 72 23.61 -1.38 -6.79
N ALA A 73 22.33 -1.45 -7.19
CA ALA A 73 21.22 -0.96 -6.38
C ALA A 73 21.12 -1.73 -5.05
N VAL A 74 21.23 -3.05 -5.09
CA VAL A 74 21.21 -3.91 -3.90
C VAL A 74 22.36 -3.55 -2.95
N VAL A 75 23.57 -3.33 -3.46
CA VAL A 75 24.71 -2.92 -2.63
C VAL A 75 24.42 -1.58 -1.95
N ARG A 76 23.92 -0.58 -2.68
CA ARG A 76 23.58 0.74 -2.10
C ARG A 76 22.53 0.60 -0.99
N VAL A 77 21.47 -0.15 -1.23
CA VAL A 77 20.40 -0.38 -0.25
C VAL A 77 20.91 -1.15 0.97
N ARG A 78 21.71 -2.21 0.77
CA ARG A 78 22.32 -2.96 1.88
C ARG A 78 23.23 -2.08 2.74
N THR A 79 24.02 -1.20 2.12
CA THR A 79 24.84 -0.25 2.87
C THR A 79 23.96 0.69 3.70
N ALA A 80 22.89 1.24 3.13
CA ALA A 80 21.95 2.09 3.87
C ALA A 80 21.27 1.35 5.04
N LEU A 81 20.84 0.10 4.82
CA LEU A 81 20.25 -0.75 5.85
C LEU A 81 21.22 -1.04 7.00
N ASN A 82 22.49 -1.33 6.69
CA ASN A 82 23.52 -1.55 7.71
C ASN A 82 23.81 -0.29 8.53
N VAL A 83 23.86 0.87 7.87
CA VAL A 83 24.03 2.17 8.55
C VAL A 83 22.83 2.43 9.47
N LEU A 84 21.62 2.20 8.99
CA LEU A 84 20.42 2.39 9.80
C LEU A 84 20.41 1.47 11.01
N LYS A 85 20.72 0.19 10.82
CA LYS A 85 20.84 -0.77 11.92
C LYS A 85 21.85 -0.29 12.96
N ALA A 86 23.03 0.13 12.53
CA ALA A 86 24.06 0.65 13.43
C ALA A 86 23.62 1.93 14.18
N LEU A 87 22.85 2.81 13.53
CA LEU A 87 22.28 4.00 14.16
C LEU A 87 21.25 3.63 15.23
N CYS A 88 20.31 2.73 14.92
CA CYS A 88 19.32 2.24 15.89
C CYS A 88 19.99 1.55 17.09
N ASP A 89 21.00 0.72 16.84
CA ASP A 89 21.70 -0.02 17.90
C ASP A 89 22.59 0.89 18.75
N GLY A 90 23.24 1.89 18.13
CA GLY A 90 24.20 2.78 18.80
C GLY A 90 23.57 3.99 19.50
N ASN A 91 22.48 4.55 18.98
CA ASN A 91 21.79 5.70 19.55
C ASN A 91 20.26 5.57 19.42
N LYS A 92 19.67 4.78 20.31
CA LYS A 92 18.23 4.52 20.33
C LYS A 92 17.37 5.78 20.45
N GLN A 93 17.77 6.72 21.31
CA GLN A 93 17.02 7.96 21.52
C GLN A 93 17.05 8.86 20.27
N GLY A 94 18.23 9.01 19.66
CA GLY A 94 18.35 9.74 18.39
C GLY A 94 17.56 9.06 17.27
N ALA A 95 17.63 7.74 17.15
CA ALA A 95 16.87 6.98 16.16
C ALA A 95 15.35 7.07 16.38
N HIS A 96 14.90 7.13 17.64
CA HIS A 96 13.48 7.30 17.96
C HIS A 96 12.90 8.60 17.39
N ALA A 97 13.67 9.70 17.43
CA ALA A 97 13.23 11.00 16.91
C ALA A 97 12.92 10.99 15.40
N TYR A 98 13.52 10.07 14.64
CA TYR A 98 13.32 9.92 13.19
C TYR A 98 12.51 8.67 12.84
N LEU A 99 11.90 7.99 13.82
CA LEU A 99 11.31 6.68 13.60
C LEU A 99 10.14 6.70 12.61
N ALA A 100 9.37 7.79 12.57
CA ALA A 100 8.29 7.98 11.60
C ALA A 100 8.82 7.94 10.16
N ASP A 101 9.89 8.69 9.87
CA ASP A 101 10.54 8.69 8.55
C ASP A 101 11.16 7.33 8.22
N LEU A 102 11.78 6.69 9.22
CA LEU A 102 12.44 5.41 9.05
C LEU A 102 11.47 4.23 8.86
N SER A 103 10.20 4.38 9.27
CA SER A 103 9.18 3.34 9.16
C SER A 103 8.91 2.91 7.71
N CYS A 104 9.16 3.80 6.74
CA CYS A 104 9.01 3.51 5.32
C CYS A 104 9.87 2.32 4.87
N ILE A 105 10.96 2.01 5.58
CA ILE A 105 11.89 0.94 5.22
C ILE A 105 11.26 -0.45 5.31
N CYS A 106 10.20 -0.61 6.10
CA CYS A 106 9.41 -1.84 6.16
C CYS A 106 8.88 -2.25 4.78
N SER A 107 8.64 -1.29 3.87
CA SER A 107 8.22 -1.56 2.50
C SER A 107 9.27 -2.28 1.65
N LEU A 108 10.56 -2.18 1.98
CA LEU A 108 11.63 -2.87 1.24
C LEU A 108 11.62 -4.38 1.45
N SER A 109 10.87 -4.85 2.44
CA SER A 109 10.86 -6.24 2.85
C SER A 109 10.16 -7.18 1.85
N PHE A 110 9.39 -6.64 0.89
CA PHE A 110 8.90 -7.42 -0.25
C PHE A 110 10.01 -7.91 -1.19
N SER A 111 11.23 -7.34 -1.12
CA SER A 111 12.33 -7.73 -2.00
C SER A 111 13.04 -9.00 -1.52
N PRO A 112 13.03 -10.11 -2.29
CA PRO A 112 13.74 -11.34 -1.93
C PRO A 112 15.26 -11.14 -1.82
N LEU A 113 15.81 -10.09 -2.42
CA LEU A 113 17.25 -9.79 -2.38
C LEU A 113 17.70 -9.18 -1.04
N LEU A 114 16.75 -8.74 -0.22
CA LEU A 114 16.96 -8.00 1.04
C LEU A 114 16.28 -8.68 2.25
N SER A 115 15.53 -9.77 2.04
CA SER A 115 14.68 -10.40 3.05
C SER A 115 15.41 -10.75 4.35
N ASP A 116 16.66 -11.22 4.26
CA ASP A 116 17.39 -11.65 5.46
C ASP A 116 17.88 -10.46 6.28
N MET A 117 18.27 -9.37 5.61
CA MET A 117 18.80 -8.17 6.26
C MET A 117 17.69 -7.29 6.84
N ILE A 118 16.54 -7.22 6.17
CA ILE A 118 15.45 -6.34 6.58
C ILE A 118 14.84 -6.77 7.93
N VAL A 119 14.86 -8.07 8.22
CA VAL A 119 14.41 -8.63 9.51
C VAL A 119 15.17 -7.98 10.67
N ASP A 120 16.49 -8.02 10.60
CA ASP A 120 17.37 -7.48 11.64
C ASP A 120 17.20 -5.96 11.79
N VAL A 121 16.98 -5.25 10.68
CA VAL A 121 16.73 -3.81 10.69
C VAL A 121 15.40 -3.49 11.35
N ILE A 122 14.34 -4.24 11.02
CA ILE A 122 13.02 -4.08 11.66
C ILE A 122 13.13 -4.34 13.16
N TYR A 123 13.87 -5.37 13.59
CA TYR A 123 14.14 -5.62 15.01
C TYR A 123 14.88 -4.44 15.68
N SER A 124 15.93 -3.92 15.04
CA SER A 124 16.65 -2.75 15.57
C SER A 124 15.74 -1.53 15.67
N LEU A 125 14.88 -1.27 14.68
CA LEU A 125 13.90 -0.18 14.69
C LEU A 125 12.84 -0.34 15.80
N THR A 126 12.23 -1.52 15.95
CA THR A 126 11.23 -1.71 17.01
C THR A 126 11.84 -1.63 18.41
N SER A 127 13.15 -1.84 18.53
CA SER A 127 13.90 -1.67 19.77
C SER A 127 14.15 -0.21 20.16
N THR A 128 13.93 0.74 19.25
CA THR A 128 13.97 2.18 19.52
C THR A 128 12.61 2.74 19.94
N CYS A 129 11.52 1.99 19.76
CA CYS A 129 10.21 2.37 20.28
C CYS A 129 10.22 2.43 21.81
N GLU A 130 9.60 3.47 22.36
CA GLU A 130 9.28 3.48 23.78
C GLU A 130 8.20 2.41 24.08
N ARG A 131 8.34 1.74 25.22
CA ARG A 131 7.29 0.86 25.79
C ARG A 131 6.82 -0.24 24.84
N SER A 132 7.69 -0.72 23.95
CA SER A 132 7.36 -1.73 22.95
C SER A 132 7.68 -3.15 23.43
N PHE A 133 7.11 -4.13 22.73
CA PHE A 133 7.58 -5.52 22.69
C PHE A 133 8.33 -5.71 21.37
N PRO A 134 9.62 -5.33 21.27
CA PRO A 134 10.31 -5.20 20.00
C PRO A 134 10.24 -6.47 19.15
N LEU A 135 10.36 -7.63 19.81
CA LEU A 135 10.36 -8.92 19.15
C LEU A 135 9.03 -9.27 18.49
N LEU A 136 7.94 -9.16 19.26
CA LEU A 136 6.59 -9.50 18.80
C LEU A 136 6.13 -8.55 17.68
N ILE A 137 6.41 -7.25 17.83
CA ILE A 137 6.08 -6.27 16.81
C ILE A 137 6.93 -6.50 15.56
N ALA A 138 8.23 -6.68 15.70
CA ALA A 138 9.09 -6.90 14.54
C ALA A 138 8.66 -8.16 13.79
N GLU A 139 8.31 -9.24 14.49
CA GLU A 139 7.75 -10.43 13.85
C GLU A 139 6.43 -10.14 13.13
N ALA A 140 5.53 -9.36 13.73
CA ALA A 140 4.27 -8.98 13.10
C ALA A 140 4.47 -8.07 11.88
N LEU A 141 5.31 -7.04 11.99
CA LEU A 141 5.67 -6.15 10.88
C LEU A 141 6.36 -6.93 9.77
N TYR A 142 7.27 -7.85 10.10
CA TYR A 142 7.88 -8.74 9.13
C TYR A 142 6.83 -9.64 8.47
N ALA A 143 5.94 -10.27 9.25
CA ALA A 143 4.90 -11.16 8.71
C ALA A 143 3.91 -10.45 7.78
N ILE A 144 3.56 -9.20 8.04
CA ILE A 144 2.62 -8.45 7.17
C ILE A 144 3.31 -7.97 5.88
N HIS A 145 4.59 -7.58 5.92
CA HIS A 145 5.28 -7.04 4.76
C HIS A 145 6.08 -8.10 3.94
N CYS A 146 6.50 -9.22 4.54
CA CYS A 146 7.19 -10.34 3.85
C CYS A 146 6.25 -11.50 3.52
N GLY A 147 5.04 -11.19 3.07
CA GLY A 147 3.92 -12.12 2.95
C GLY A 147 4.15 -13.39 2.09
N SER A 148 5.30 -13.57 1.43
CA SER A 148 5.61 -14.78 0.66
C SER A 148 6.17 -15.96 1.48
N LEU A 149 6.50 -15.78 2.76
CA LEU A 149 7.21 -16.79 3.56
C LEU A 149 6.38 -17.47 4.66
N ARG A 150 5.13 -17.03 4.90
CA ARG A 150 4.27 -17.57 5.97
C ARG A 150 2.84 -17.79 5.49
N ASP A 151 2.19 -18.82 6.03
CA ASP A 151 0.77 -19.07 5.78
C ASP A 151 -0.10 -17.91 6.32
N ASP A 152 -1.19 -17.62 5.63
CA ASP A 152 -2.11 -16.54 5.98
C ASP A 152 -2.78 -16.76 7.35
N TYR A 153 -2.91 -18.01 7.80
CA TYR A 153 -3.34 -18.31 9.17
C TYR A 153 -2.33 -17.79 10.22
N ASP A 154 -1.04 -18.09 10.04
CA ASP A 154 0.02 -17.68 10.96
C ASP A 154 0.17 -16.16 11.00
N ARG A 155 0.13 -15.51 9.82
CA ARG A 155 0.19 -14.04 9.72
C ARG A 155 -0.90 -13.37 10.55
N ARG A 156 -2.15 -13.86 10.44
CA ARG A 156 -3.28 -13.32 11.21
C ARG A 156 -3.12 -13.53 12.71
N ASN A 157 -2.65 -14.69 13.14
CA ASN A 157 -2.45 -14.98 14.56
C ASN A 157 -1.34 -14.14 15.18
N ILE A 158 -0.23 -13.96 14.47
CA ILE A 158 0.89 -13.09 14.90
C ILE A 158 0.41 -11.65 15.01
N ALA A 159 -0.29 -11.14 13.99
CA ALA A 159 -0.83 -9.80 13.98
C ALA A 159 -1.81 -9.56 15.15
N ARG A 160 -2.72 -10.53 15.41
CA ARG A 160 -3.64 -10.48 16.53
C ARG A 160 -2.90 -10.43 17.87
N GLY A 161 -1.91 -11.31 18.07
CA GLY A 161 -1.11 -11.35 19.30
C GLY A 161 -0.40 -10.02 19.55
N ALA A 162 0.20 -9.43 18.51
CA ALA A 162 0.87 -8.14 18.57
C ALA A 162 -0.09 -7.00 18.92
N ILE A 163 -1.26 -6.91 18.26
CA ILE A 163 -2.27 -5.89 18.60
C ILE A 163 -2.74 -6.01 20.04
N ASN A 164 -3.05 -7.22 20.51
CA ASN A 164 -3.51 -7.42 21.89
C ASN A 164 -2.46 -6.99 22.92
N ALA A 165 -1.19 -7.31 22.66
CA ALA A 165 -0.08 -6.92 23.53
C ALA A 165 0.12 -5.39 23.56
N VAL A 166 0.12 -4.73 22.39
CA VAL A 166 0.29 -3.27 22.30
C VAL A 166 -0.92 -2.56 22.90
N HIS A 167 -2.14 -3.02 22.60
CA HIS A 167 -3.37 -2.48 23.17
C HIS A 167 -3.35 -2.56 24.70
N GLY A 168 -3.01 -3.72 25.27
CA GLY A 168 -2.87 -3.87 26.73
C GLY A 168 -1.83 -2.93 27.31
N ASN A 169 -0.70 -2.71 26.63
CA ASN A 169 0.32 -1.75 27.06
C ASN A 169 -0.21 -0.31 27.04
N VAL A 170 -0.94 0.08 26.00
CA VAL A 170 -1.56 1.41 25.91
C VAL A 170 -2.59 1.65 27.02
N GLN A 171 -3.35 0.61 27.39
CA GLN A 171 -4.31 0.71 28.50
C GLN A 171 -3.60 0.85 29.86
N MET A 172 -2.48 0.17 30.07
CA MET A 172 -1.76 0.20 31.35
C MET A 172 -0.82 1.40 31.51
N MET A 173 -0.09 1.77 30.44
CA MET A 173 1.03 2.71 30.46
C MET A 173 0.74 4.03 29.76
N GLY A 174 -0.42 4.17 29.11
CA GLY A 174 -0.81 5.35 28.34
C GLY A 174 -0.43 5.27 26.86
N LEU A 175 -0.73 6.34 26.11
CA LEU A 175 -0.58 6.40 24.66
C LEU A 175 0.90 6.27 24.22
N LEU A 176 1.08 5.83 22.97
CA LEU A 176 2.38 5.81 22.30
C LEU A 176 2.73 7.23 21.81
N SER A 177 4.02 7.54 21.69
CA SER A 177 4.47 8.72 20.94
C SER A 177 4.08 8.60 19.46
N ALA A 178 3.93 9.71 18.72
CA ALA A 178 3.67 9.66 17.29
C ALA A 178 4.70 8.81 16.53
N ALA A 179 5.99 8.98 16.83
CA ALA A 179 7.08 8.21 16.25
C ALA A 179 6.88 6.69 16.39
N SER A 180 6.57 6.23 17.60
CA SER A 180 6.21 4.83 17.87
C SER A 180 4.94 4.44 17.10
N PHE A 181 3.87 5.23 17.21
CA PHE A 181 2.59 4.95 16.56
C PHE A 181 2.74 4.77 15.05
N SER A 182 3.50 5.64 14.39
CA SER A 182 3.76 5.59 12.94
C SER A 182 4.44 4.27 12.52
N LEU A 183 5.39 3.76 13.31
CA LEU A 183 5.98 2.44 13.05
C LEU A 183 4.96 1.30 13.22
N PHE A 184 4.05 1.40 14.18
CA PHE A 184 3.02 0.39 14.43
C PHE A 184 1.82 0.50 13.48
N PHE A 185 1.62 1.65 12.84
CA PHE A 185 0.44 1.92 12.04
C PHE A 185 0.21 0.90 10.89
N PRO A 186 1.23 0.41 10.17
CA PRO A 186 1.05 -0.66 9.18
C PRO A 186 0.40 -1.93 9.75
N LEU A 187 0.74 -2.30 10.99
CA LEU A 187 0.11 -3.43 11.67
C LEU A 187 -1.34 -3.13 12.03
N LEU A 188 -1.63 -1.94 12.55
CA LEU A 188 -3.01 -1.49 12.82
C LEU A 188 -3.85 -1.53 11.54
N ARG A 189 -3.33 -0.96 10.45
CA ARG A 189 -3.97 -0.98 9.12
C ARG A 189 -4.25 -2.40 8.66
N TYR A 190 -3.27 -3.30 8.75
CA TYR A 190 -3.47 -4.71 8.35
C TYR A 190 -4.60 -5.38 9.13
N VAL A 191 -4.62 -5.20 10.46
CA VAL A 191 -5.66 -5.82 11.29
C VAL A 191 -7.04 -5.21 11.02
N ILE A 192 -7.12 -3.87 10.93
CA ILE A 192 -8.38 -3.16 10.69
C ILE A 192 -9.03 -3.58 9.37
N LEU A 193 -8.24 -3.72 8.31
CA LEU A 193 -8.72 -4.05 6.97
C LEU A 193 -8.84 -5.55 6.70
N ASN A 194 -8.46 -6.41 7.66
CA ASN A 194 -8.55 -7.85 7.55
C ASN A 194 -9.51 -8.43 8.61
N PRO A 195 -10.82 -8.51 8.32
CA PRO A 195 -11.80 -8.99 9.29
C PRO A 195 -11.55 -10.43 9.76
N ALA A 196 -10.79 -11.21 8.99
CA ALA A 196 -10.47 -12.59 9.33
C ALA A 196 -9.43 -12.72 10.47
N VAL A 197 -8.81 -11.62 10.91
CA VAL A 197 -7.98 -11.58 12.12
C VAL A 197 -8.83 -11.77 13.38
N GLY A 198 -10.09 -11.32 13.35
CA GLY A 198 -11.07 -11.41 14.43
C GLY A 198 -11.55 -10.04 14.90
N MET A 199 -12.87 -9.90 15.07
CA MET A 199 -13.52 -8.60 15.34
C MET A 199 -13.04 -7.90 16.60
N GLU A 200 -12.71 -8.63 17.68
CA GLU A 200 -12.18 -8.03 18.92
C GLU A 200 -10.86 -7.30 18.68
N ALA A 201 -9.97 -7.89 17.86
CA ALA A 201 -8.69 -7.27 17.51
C ALA A 201 -8.87 -6.07 16.58
N VAL A 202 -9.85 -6.13 15.67
CA VAL A 202 -10.24 -5.01 14.81
C VAL A 202 -10.76 -3.84 15.67
N GLU A 203 -11.63 -4.12 16.63
CA GLU A 203 -12.18 -3.12 17.54
C GLU A 203 -11.09 -2.48 18.42
N ALA A 204 -10.19 -3.29 18.97
CA ALA A 204 -9.03 -2.81 19.71
C ALA A 204 -8.12 -1.91 18.84
N ALA A 205 -7.87 -2.29 17.59
CA ALA A 205 -7.06 -1.49 16.67
C ALA A 205 -7.74 -0.16 16.32
N VAL A 206 -9.04 -0.15 16.06
CA VAL A 206 -9.82 1.09 15.81
C VAL A 206 -9.85 1.98 17.06
N GLU A 207 -10.03 1.41 18.25
CA GLU A 207 -9.95 2.15 19.51
C GLU A 207 -8.57 2.81 19.68
N MET A 208 -7.49 2.05 19.44
CA MET A 208 -6.14 2.59 19.50
C MET A 208 -5.96 3.77 18.55
N VAL A 209 -6.34 3.64 17.27
CA VAL A 209 -6.29 4.75 16.31
C VAL A 209 -7.12 5.94 16.82
N GLY A 210 -8.32 5.69 17.34
CA GLY A 210 -9.21 6.73 17.82
C GLY A 210 -8.69 7.51 19.03
N ARG A 211 -7.77 6.92 19.81
CA ARG A 211 -7.11 7.57 20.95
C ARG A 211 -5.86 8.37 20.56
N HIS A 212 -5.22 8.06 19.43
CA HIS A 212 -4.04 8.76 18.94
C HIS A 212 -4.45 9.82 17.90
N TYR A 213 -4.76 11.04 18.37
CA TYR A 213 -5.23 12.12 17.49
C TYR A 213 -4.67 13.51 17.81
N ARG A 214 -3.87 13.67 18.87
CA ARG A 214 -3.39 14.99 19.33
C ARG A 214 -1.98 15.33 18.85
N ASP A 215 -1.23 14.33 18.41
CA ASP A 215 0.19 14.48 18.06
C ASP A 215 0.33 14.86 16.58
N GLU A 216 1.21 15.81 16.27
CA GLU A 216 1.33 16.42 14.94
C GLU A 216 1.97 15.44 13.94
N ASP A 217 2.91 14.61 14.39
CA ASP A 217 3.69 13.69 13.54
C ASP A 217 2.98 12.35 13.24
N LEU A 218 1.67 12.29 13.43
CA LEU A 218 0.87 11.10 13.10
C LEU A 218 0.67 10.99 11.58
N PRO A 219 0.52 9.76 11.03
CA PRO A 219 0.29 9.56 9.60
C PRO A 219 -1.19 9.86 9.25
N ARG A 220 -1.60 11.12 9.35
CA ARG A 220 -3.00 11.57 9.34
C ARG A 220 -3.75 11.17 8.08
N SER A 221 -3.17 11.44 6.91
CA SER A 221 -3.78 11.05 5.63
C SER A 221 -3.99 9.54 5.54
N ALA A 222 -3.00 8.75 5.95
CA ALA A 222 -3.14 7.29 5.98
C ALA A 222 -4.21 6.82 6.99
N ILE A 223 -4.34 7.47 8.16
CA ILE A 223 -5.43 7.21 9.12
C ILE A 223 -6.78 7.50 8.48
N VAL A 224 -6.92 8.65 7.81
CA VAL A 224 -8.15 9.04 7.10
C VAL A 224 -8.53 8.00 6.06
N GLY A 225 -7.59 7.58 5.20
CA GLY A 225 -7.83 6.54 4.19
C GLY A 225 -8.32 5.22 4.79
N VAL A 226 -7.69 4.76 5.89
CA VAL A 226 -8.16 3.54 6.58
C VAL A 226 -9.57 3.72 7.14
N MET A 227 -9.91 4.88 7.69
CA MET A 227 -11.27 5.12 8.20
C MET A 227 -12.32 5.19 7.07
N VAL A 228 -11.98 5.76 5.92
CA VAL A 228 -12.83 5.73 4.71
C VAL A 228 -13.14 4.29 4.30
N GLU A 229 -12.12 3.44 4.25
CA GLU A 229 -12.27 2.02 3.90
C GLU A 229 -13.13 1.27 4.94
N VAL A 230 -12.90 1.50 6.24
CA VAL A 230 -13.71 0.90 7.31
C VAL A 230 -15.18 1.29 7.19
N MET A 231 -15.49 2.56 6.91
CA MET A 231 -16.88 3.00 6.74
C MET A 231 -17.55 2.35 5.53
N SER A 232 -16.77 2.10 4.47
CA SER A 232 -17.23 1.47 3.24
C SER A 232 -17.49 -0.03 3.41
N GLN A 233 -16.68 -0.72 4.21
CA GLN A 233 -16.74 -2.19 4.35
C GLN A 233 -17.49 -2.67 5.61
N ASN A 234 -17.53 -1.89 6.68
CA ASN A 234 -17.96 -2.36 7.99
C ASN A 234 -19.01 -1.44 8.64
N ALA A 235 -20.29 -1.81 8.49
CA ALA A 235 -21.40 -1.05 9.06
C ALA A 235 -21.35 -0.93 10.60
N ARG A 236 -20.83 -1.94 11.31
CA ARG A 236 -20.72 -1.92 12.78
C ARG A 236 -19.75 -0.85 13.26
N LEU A 237 -18.65 -0.66 12.54
CA LEU A 237 -17.58 0.28 12.92
C LEU A 237 -17.75 1.67 12.29
N ARG A 238 -18.68 1.83 11.35
CA ARG A 238 -18.87 3.06 10.57
C ARG A 238 -18.98 4.33 11.42
N LYS A 239 -19.75 4.29 12.50
CA LYS A 239 -19.91 5.46 13.38
C LYS A 239 -18.58 5.85 14.04
N SER A 240 -17.88 4.88 14.63
CA SER A 240 -16.57 5.09 15.26
C SER A 240 -15.56 5.61 14.23
N ALA A 241 -15.51 5.00 13.05
CA ALA A 241 -14.62 5.42 11.97
C ALA A 241 -14.90 6.86 11.51
N SER A 242 -16.16 7.26 11.39
CA SER A 242 -16.54 8.65 11.05
C SER A 242 -16.04 9.65 12.11
N GLU A 243 -16.22 9.34 13.39
CA GLU A 243 -15.77 10.21 14.49
C GLU A 243 -14.24 10.34 14.51
N ILE A 244 -13.53 9.24 14.27
CA ILE A 244 -12.06 9.22 14.19
C ILE A 244 -11.57 10.00 12.98
N LEU A 245 -12.20 9.81 11.82
CA LEU A 245 -11.88 10.55 10.60
C LEU A 245 -12.02 12.06 10.83
N HIS A 246 -13.16 12.53 11.34
CA HIS A 246 -13.39 13.95 11.57
C HIS A 246 -12.41 14.58 12.54
N ARG A 247 -12.03 13.86 13.62
CA ARG A 247 -10.99 14.35 14.54
C ARG A 247 -9.64 14.51 13.86
N ASN A 248 -9.29 13.63 12.93
CA ASN A 248 -8.01 13.69 12.21
C ASN A 248 -8.02 14.76 11.10
N CYS A 249 -9.14 14.97 10.42
CA CYS A 249 -9.27 16.03 9.40
C CYS A 249 -8.99 17.43 9.96
N SER A 250 -9.30 17.69 11.24
CA SER A 250 -9.01 18.98 11.88
C SER A 250 -7.52 19.33 11.99
N PHE A 251 -6.64 18.35 11.81
CA PHE A 251 -5.18 18.48 11.86
C PHE A 251 -4.51 18.12 10.52
N LEU A 252 -5.31 17.89 9.47
CA LEU A 252 -4.79 17.56 8.15
C LEU A 252 -4.32 18.82 7.43
N ALA A 253 -3.19 18.74 6.74
CA ALA A 253 -2.72 19.83 5.90
C ALA A 253 -3.56 19.90 4.60
N PRO A 254 -3.82 21.10 4.04
CA PRO A 254 -4.62 21.25 2.81
C PRO A 254 -4.10 20.49 1.59
N ASP A 255 -2.80 20.24 1.53
CA ASP A 255 -2.10 19.49 0.49
C ASP A 255 -2.12 17.97 0.72
N ASP A 256 -2.47 17.50 1.93
CA ASP A 256 -2.50 16.07 2.29
C ASP A 256 -3.94 15.51 2.37
N ILE A 257 -4.85 16.04 1.53
CA ILE A 257 -6.27 15.67 1.51
C ILE A 257 -6.62 14.53 0.54
N GLY A 258 -5.63 13.90 -0.10
CA GLY A 258 -5.85 12.92 -1.18
C GLY A 258 -6.80 11.78 -0.79
N GLU A 259 -6.54 11.12 0.33
CA GLU A 259 -7.37 10.02 0.85
C GLU A 259 -8.81 10.46 1.17
N LEU A 260 -9.00 11.73 1.53
CA LEU A 260 -10.31 12.31 1.80
C LEU A 260 -11.08 12.60 0.50
N LEU A 261 -10.38 13.04 -0.54
CA LEU A 261 -10.95 13.25 -1.88
C LEU A 261 -11.37 11.92 -2.50
N ASP A 262 -10.56 10.86 -2.36
CA ASP A 262 -10.92 9.51 -2.79
C ASP A 262 -12.18 9.01 -2.07
N GLY A 263 -12.29 9.25 -0.76
CA GLY A 263 -13.49 8.97 0.03
C GLY A 263 -14.73 9.74 -0.43
N CYS A 264 -14.55 10.95 -0.99
CA CYS A 264 -15.66 11.70 -1.60
C CYS A 264 -16.17 11.05 -2.89
N LEU A 265 -15.46 10.10 -3.50
CA LEU A 265 -15.90 9.36 -4.68
C LEU A 265 -16.49 7.98 -4.35
N ALA A 266 -16.52 7.60 -3.07
CA ALA A 266 -16.99 6.29 -2.61
C ALA A 266 -18.41 5.94 -3.05
N THR A 267 -18.70 4.64 -3.18
CA THR A 267 -20.02 4.11 -3.61
C THR A 267 -21.18 4.62 -2.75
N PHE A 268 -21.01 4.67 -1.42
CA PHE A 268 -22.09 4.99 -0.50
C PHE A 268 -22.20 6.49 -0.23
N PRO A 269 -23.38 7.13 -0.44
CA PRO A 269 -23.57 8.56 -0.19
C PRO A 269 -23.19 8.98 1.24
N ALA A 270 -23.50 8.16 2.24
CA ALA A 270 -23.13 8.44 3.63
C ALA A 270 -21.61 8.60 3.83
N VAL A 271 -20.78 7.83 3.10
CA VAL A 271 -19.32 7.96 3.17
C VAL A 271 -18.88 9.27 2.50
N ARG A 272 -19.46 9.60 1.33
CA ARG A 272 -19.17 10.86 0.62
C ARG A 272 -19.52 12.07 1.47
N VAL A 273 -20.68 12.09 2.11
CA VAL A 273 -21.10 13.14 3.05
C VAL A 273 -20.10 13.27 4.20
N THR A 274 -19.73 12.15 4.85
CA THR A 274 -18.72 12.16 5.93
C THR A 274 -17.38 12.75 5.46
N CYS A 275 -16.95 12.46 4.23
CA CYS A 275 -15.69 12.97 3.68
C CYS A 275 -15.76 14.47 3.31
N LEU A 276 -16.87 14.94 2.73
CA LEU A 276 -17.11 16.37 2.48
C LEU A 276 -17.18 17.16 3.80
N GLU A 277 -17.81 16.58 4.81
CA GLU A 277 -17.77 17.09 6.18
C GLU A 277 -16.35 17.13 6.74
N GLY A 278 -15.52 16.14 6.43
CA GLY A 278 -14.09 16.14 6.74
C GLY A 278 -13.36 17.29 6.07
N LEU A 279 -13.61 17.54 4.78
CA LEU A 279 -12.97 18.63 4.03
C LEU A 279 -13.27 19.99 4.66
N ARG A 280 -14.50 20.21 5.14
CA ARG A 280 -14.89 21.44 5.88
C ARG A 280 -14.12 21.64 7.18
N ARG A 281 -13.53 20.58 7.75
CA ARG A 281 -12.74 20.64 8.99
C ARG A 281 -11.25 20.90 8.72
N VAL A 282 -10.78 20.74 7.49
CA VAL A 282 -9.39 21.03 7.10
C VAL A 282 -9.15 22.53 7.16
N GLN A 283 -8.23 22.96 8.02
CA GLN A 283 -7.95 24.38 8.20
C GLN A 283 -7.13 24.92 7.04
N GLY A 284 -7.53 26.10 6.53
CA GLY A 284 -6.78 26.77 5.47
C GLY A 284 -7.00 26.21 4.06
N LEU A 285 -7.97 25.31 3.85
CA LEU A 285 -8.37 24.84 2.51
C LEU A 285 -8.75 26.03 1.61
N PRO A 286 -8.28 26.12 0.35
CA PRO A 286 -7.55 25.09 -0.41
C PRO A 286 -6.04 25.04 -0.19
N GLY A 287 -5.47 25.94 0.61
CA GLY A 287 -4.03 26.12 0.77
C GLY A 287 -3.43 27.06 -0.29
N PRO A 288 -2.13 27.42 -0.15
CA PRO A 288 -1.44 28.25 -1.14
C PRO A 288 -1.22 27.51 -2.47
N GLU A 289 -1.02 26.20 -2.40
CA GLU A 289 -0.93 25.30 -3.55
C GLU A 289 -2.02 24.23 -3.39
N PRO A 290 -3.21 24.45 -4.00
CA PRO A 290 -4.32 23.52 -3.88
C PRO A 290 -3.96 22.12 -4.37
N HIS A 291 -4.43 21.09 -3.64
CA HIS A 291 -4.27 19.71 -4.08
C HIS A 291 -4.84 19.53 -5.50
N PRO A 292 -4.11 18.90 -6.45
CA PRO A 292 -4.47 18.87 -7.87
C PRO A 292 -5.86 18.32 -8.18
N ALA A 293 -6.35 17.38 -7.36
CA ALA A 293 -7.66 16.76 -7.52
C ALA A 293 -8.81 17.51 -6.84
N LEU A 294 -8.55 18.54 -6.01
CA LEU A 294 -9.59 19.20 -5.21
C LEU A 294 -10.67 19.83 -6.09
N LEU A 295 -10.27 20.62 -7.08
CA LEU A 295 -11.19 21.31 -7.97
C LEU A 295 -12.02 20.33 -8.80
N SER A 296 -11.36 19.36 -9.45
CA SER A 296 -12.05 18.36 -10.28
C SER A 296 -13.03 17.53 -9.46
N THR A 297 -12.66 17.11 -8.26
CA THR A 297 -13.51 16.30 -7.39
C THR A 297 -14.72 17.09 -6.89
N LEU A 298 -14.54 18.32 -6.39
CA LEU A 298 -15.66 19.13 -5.94
C LEU A 298 -16.61 19.47 -7.09
N PHE A 299 -16.08 19.80 -8.26
CA PHE A 299 -16.90 20.16 -9.41
C PHE A 299 -17.68 18.96 -9.97
N LEU A 300 -17.06 17.78 -10.02
CA LEU A 300 -17.75 16.52 -10.32
C LEU A 300 -18.89 16.26 -9.33
N LEU A 301 -18.65 16.43 -8.03
CA LEU A 301 -19.64 16.12 -6.99
C LEU A 301 -20.84 17.07 -6.97
N GLN A 302 -20.76 18.25 -7.60
CA GLN A 302 -21.94 19.10 -7.83
C GLN A 302 -23.00 18.42 -8.71
N HIS A 303 -22.61 17.37 -9.43
CA HIS A 303 -23.48 16.52 -10.26
C HIS A 303 -23.74 15.14 -9.63
N ASP A 304 -23.50 14.96 -8.34
CA ASP A 304 -23.83 13.71 -7.64
C ASP A 304 -25.35 13.47 -7.62
N GLU A 305 -25.77 12.21 -7.73
CA GLU A 305 -27.19 11.83 -7.65
C GLU A 305 -27.79 12.14 -6.27
N ASP A 306 -26.98 12.17 -5.21
CA ASP A 306 -27.39 12.58 -3.88
C ASP A 306 -27.33 14.12 -3.73
N ALA A 307 -28.50 14.72 -3.53
CA ALA A 307 -28.65 16.17 -3.40
C ALA A 307 -27.86 16.78 -2.22
N THR A 308 -27.63 16.02 -1.15
CA THR A 308 -26.85 16.50 0.01
C THR A 308 -25.39 16.60 -0.37
N VAL A 309 -24.86 15.58 -1.05
CA VAL A 309 -23.48 15.55 -1.57
C VAL A 309 -23.27 16.72 -2.54
N ALA A 310 -24.18 16.91 -3.50
CA ALA A 310 -24.09 17.99 -4.48
C ALA A 310 -24.14 19.39 -3.85
N SER A 311 -25.03 19.61 -2.87
CA SER A 311 -25.11 20.88 -2.14
C SER A 311 -23.83 21.16 -1.36
N MET A 312 -23.31 20.17 -0.63
CA MET A 312 -22.09 20.33 0.17
C MET A 312 -20.85 20.60 -0.71
N ALA A 313 -20.72 19.92 -1.85
CA ALA A 313 -19.64 20.16 -2.79
C ALA A 313 -19.67 21.59 -3.34
N SER A 314 -20.86 22.11 -3.65
CA SER A 314 -21.07 23.49 -4.11
C SER A 314 -20.68 24.51 -3.04
N GLU A 315 -21.06 24.26 -1.77
CA GLU A 315 -20.69 25.11 -0.63
C GLU A 315 -19.18 25.18 -0.43
N ILE A 316 -18.49 24.03 -0.47
CA ILE A 316 -17.04 23.95 -0.26
C ILE A 316 -16.29 24.61 -1.41
N ALA A 317 -16.70 24.36 -2.66
CA ALA A 317 -16.10 25.01 -3.84
C ALA A 317 -16.21 26.54 -3.75
N SER A 318 -17.37 27.03 -3.32
CA SER A 318 -17.64 28.46 -3.11
C SER A 318 -16.78 29.03 -1.98
N SER A 319 -16.67 28.35 -0.83
CA SER A 319 -15.84 28.83 0.29
C SER A 319 -14.36 28.87 -0.04
N CYS A 320 -13.90 27.96 -0.91
CA CYS A 320 -12.51 27.91 -1.37
C CYS A 320 -12.21 28.90 -2.51
N ASN A 321 -13.21 29.65 -3.00
CA ASN A 321 -13.12 30.51 -4.19
C ASN A 321 -12.54 29.80 -5.43
N LEU A 322 -12.84 28.50 -5.57
CA LEU A 322 -12.36 27.71 -6.71
C LEU A 322 -13.14 28.12 -7.95
N LYS A 323 -12.40 28.36 -9.04
CA LYS A 323 -12.99 28.79 -10.31
C LYS A 323 -12.91 27.66 -11.34
N THR A 324 -13.90 27.62 -12.23
CA THR A 324 -14.02 26.57 -13.25
C THR A 324 -13.14 26.81 -14.47
N ASP A 325 -12.58 28.00 -14.62
CA ASP A 325 -11.67 28.39 -15.70
C ASP A 325 -10.31 27.67 -15.60
N THR A 326 -9.93 27.18 -14.40
CA THR A 326 -8.71 26.40 -14.18
C THR A 326 -8.95 24.88 -14.18
N LEU A 327 -10.17 24.43 -14.52
CA LEU A 327 -10.50 23.02 -14.54
C LEU A 327 -9.98 22.38 -15.84
N GLU A 328 -9.06 21.44 -15.71
CA GLU A 328 -8.52 20.65 -16.82
C GLU A 328 -9.50 19.49 -17.16
N PRO A 329 -10.18 19.51 -18.32
CA PRO A 329 -11.18 18.51 -18.68
C PRO A 329 -10.62 17.07 -18.77
N GLU A 330 -9.32 16.93 -19.00
CA GLU A 330 -8.56 15.68 -18.99
C GLU A 330 -8.62 14.96 -17.63
N GLN A 331 -8.76 15.72 -16.54
CA GLN A 331 -8.90 15.13 -15.21
C GLN A 331 -10.26 14.44 -15.06
N LEU A 332 -11.32 15.01 -15.67
CA LEU A 332 -12.66 14.45 -15.64
C LEU A 332 -12.82 13.24 -16.59
N THR A 333 -12.15 13.25 -17.75
CA THR A 333 -12.23 12.10 -18.68
C THR A 333 -11.68 10.82 -18.08
N LYS A 334 -10.59 10.92 -17.28
CA LYS A 334 -10.05 9.77 -16.54
C LYS A 334 -11.07 9.15 -15.58
N LEU A 335 -11.98 9.96 -15.03
CA LEU A 335 -13.01 9.52 -14.10
C LEU A 335 -14.20 8.82 -14.77
N LEU A 336 -14.32 8.88 -16.10
CA LEU A 336 -15.29 8.06 -16.84
C LEU A 336 -14.99 6.56 -16.75
N ALA A 337 -13.75 6.18 -16.43
CA ALA A 337 -13.33 4.80 -16.21
C ALA A 337 -13.22 4.45 -14.71
N HIS A 338 -13.73 5.29 -13.81
CA HIS A 338 -13.62 5.07 -12.37
C HIS A 338 -14.33 3.77 -11.94
N PRO A 339 -13.82 3.02 -10.92
CA PRO A 339 -14.46 1.78 -10.47
C PRO A 339 -15.91 1.95 -10.01
N HIS A 340 -16.24 3.10 -9.40
CA HIS A 340 -17.57 3.38 -8.86
C HIS A 340 -18.49 4.05 -9.89
N GLU A 341 -19.71 3.54 -10.01
CA GLU A 341 -20.70 4.00 -10.99
C GLU A 341 -21.13 5.46 -10.77
N ASN A 342 -21.32 5.87 -9.52
CA ASN A 342 -21.69 7.24 -9.17
C ASN A 342 -20.65 8.26 -9.68
N ALA A 343 -19.35 7.95 -9.51
CA ALA A 343 -18.29 8.81 -10.02
C ALA A 343 -18.29 8.90 -11.55
N ARG A 344 -18.50 7.77 -12.24
CA ARG A 344 -18.58 7.75 -13.71
C ARG A 344 -19.75 8.59 -14.24
N LYS A 345 -20.93 8.47 -13.63
CA LYS A 345 -22.12 9.24 -14.01
C LYS A 345 -21.93 10.74 -13.77
N ALA A 346 -21.49 11.11 -12.57
CA ALA A 346 -21.21 12.50 -12.22
C ALA A 346 -20.14 13.12 -13.15
N ALA A 347 -19.10 12.36 -13.50
CA ALA A 347 -18.11 12.80 -14.50
C ALA A 347 -18.75 13.05 -15.87
N GLY A 348 -19.62 12.15 -16.34
CA GLY A 348 -20.36 12.29 -17.60
C GLY A 348 -21.27 13.53 -17.62
N ASP A 349 -22.02 13.75 -16.55
CA ASP A 349 -22.93 14.90 -16.42
C ASP A 349 -22.17 16.23 -16.30
N CYS A 350 -21.06 16.22 -15.57
CA CYS A 350 -20.15 17.36 -15.47
C CYS A 350 -19.56 17.73 -16.84
N LEU A 351 -19.00 16.76 -17.56
CA LEU A 351 -18.47 16.97 -18.92
C LEU A 351 -19.56 17.42 -19.91
N SER A 352 -20.76 16.85 -19.84
CA SER A 352 -21.91 17.27 -20.64
C SER A 352 -22.25 18.75 -20.40
N THR A 353 -22.17 19.20 -19.15
CA THR A 353 -22.40 20.60 -18.77
C THR A 353 -21.30 21.52 -19.31
N LEU A 354 -20.03 21.13 -19.19
CA LEU A 354 -18.89 21.89 -19.73
C LEU A 354 -18.95 22.02 -21.25
N ILE A 355 -19.28 20.95 -21.96
CA ILE A 355 -19.43 20.96 -23.42
C ILE A 355 -20.56 21.90 -23.86
N LYS A 356 -21.68 21.94 -23.13
CA LYS A 356 -22.78 22.87 -23.41
C LYS A 356 -22.35 24.33 -23.25
N GLN A 357 -21.47 24.61 -22.30
CA GLN A 357 -20.94 25.95 -22.06
C GLN A 357 -19.84 26.34 -23.08
N SER A 358 -19.06 25.37 -23.54
CA SER A 358 -17.95 25.56 -24.49
C SER A 358 -17.96 24.47 -25.58
N PRO A 359 -18.74 24.62 -26.67
CA PRO A 359 -18.92 23.57 -27.68
C PRO A 359 -17.63 23.11 -28.38
N GLY A 360 -16.60 23.96 -28.45
CA GLY A 360 -15.29 23.60 -29.03
C GLY A 360 -14.58 22.48 -28.28
N LEU A 361 -14.83 22.36 -26.97
CA LEU A 361 -14.19 21.37 -26.10
C LEU A 361 -14.53 19.93 -26.48
N ALA A 362 -15.69 19.70 -27.10
CA ALA A 362 -16.10 18.36 -27.50
C ALA A 362 -15.13 17.71 -28.50
N SER A 363 -14.60 18.49 -29.45
CA SER A 363 -13.66 17.98 -30.46
C SER A 363 -12.34 17.57 -29.82
N ASP A 364 -11.84 18.38 -28.88
CA ASP A 364 -10.57 18.16 -28.19
C ASP A 364 -10.64 16.93 -27.28
N LEU A 365 -11.73 16.79 -26.52
CA LEU A 365 -11.99 15.62 -25.68
C LEU A 365 -12.07 14.32 -26.49
N VAL A 366 -12.78 14.34 -27.62
CA VAL A 366 -12.89 13.15 -28.50
C VAL A 366 -11.54 12.77 -29.11
N ALA A 367 -10.68 13.74 -29.41
CA ALA A 367 -9.33 13.45 -29.91
C ALA A 367 -8.46 12.72 -28.88
N GLN A 368 -8.68 12.96 -27.59
CA GLN A 368 -7.93 12.32 -26.49
C GLN A 368 -8.43 10.91 -26.13
N LEU A 369 -9.66 10.56 -26.51
CA LEU A 369 -10.23 9.23 -26.30
C LEU A 369 -9.83 8.23 -27.40
N LYS A 370 -9.14 8.68 -28.45
CA LYS A 370 -8.53 7.85 -29.50
C LYS A 370 -7.11 7.45 -29.09
#